data_AF-A0A960XEW9-F1
#
_entry.id   AF-A0A960XEW9-F1
#
_cell.length_a   1.000
_cell.length_b   1.000
_cell.length_c   1.000
_cell.angle_alpha   90.00
_cell.angle_beta   90.00
_cell.angle_gamma   90.00
#
_symmetry.space_group_name_H-M   'P 1'
#
loop_
_entity.id
_entity.type
_entity.pdbx_description
1 polymer ?
#
loop_
_entity_poly.entity_id
_entity_poly.type
_entity_poly.pdbx_seq_one_letter_code
_entity_poly.pdbx_strand_id
1 'polypeptide(L)' 'EQHNLTHLSMGMSQDWPLAIEEGATYLRIGSALF' A
#
# COMPACT_ATOMS: atom_id res chain seq x y z
N GLU A 1 7.53 22.27 5.91
CA GLU A 1 6.89 21.85 7.17
C GLU A 1 6.76 20.33 7.15
N GLN A 2 6.95 19.65 8.29
CA GLN A 2 6.81 18.20 8.36
C GLN A 2 5.36 17.89 8.75
N HIS A 3 4.58 17.28 7.86
CA HIS A 3 3.13 17.06 8.06
C HIS A 3 2.79 15.85 8.95
N ASN A 4 3.79 15.19 9.56
CA ASN A 4 3.63 14.01 10.42
C ASN A 4 2.76 12.88 9.80
N LEU A 5 2.86 12.68 8.49
CA LEU A 5 2.17 11.60 7.79
C LEU A 5 2.97 10.31 7.94
N THR A 6 2.46 9.38 8.75
CA THR A 6 3.12 8.11 9.08
C THR A 6 2.69 6.94 8.20
N HIS A 7 1.73 7.16 7.29
CA HIS A 7 1.10 6.10 6.52
C HIS A 7 1.27 6.31 5.02
N LEU A 8 1.55 5.22 4.32
CA LEU A 8 1.64 5.14 2.87
C LEU A 8 0.66 4.09 2.36
N SER A 9 -0.47 4.55 1.82
CA SER A 9 -1.47 3.68 1.19
C SER A 9 -1.16 3.52 -0.29
N MET A 10 -0.61 2.37 -0.68
CA MET A 10 -0.26 2.04 -2.07
C MET A 10 -0.37 0.53 -2.32
N GLY A 11 -0.37 0.11 -3.58
CA GLY A 11 -0.59 -1.29 -3.95
C GLY A 11 -2.05 -1.73 -3.91
N MET A 12 -2.42 -2.53 -4.90
CA MET A 12 -3.70 -3.19 -5.08
C MET A 12 -3.49 -4.70 -5.32
N SER A 13 -4.56 -5.43 -5.65
CA SER A 13 -4.52 -6.89 -5.83
C SER A 13 -3.40 -7.41 -6.76
N GLN A 14 -2.92 -6.60 -7.73
CA GLN A 14 -1.99 -7.04 -8.77
C GLN A 14 -0.52 -6.68 -8.49
N ASP A 15 -0.27 -5.70 -7.63
CA ASP A 15 1.06 -5.07 -7.43
C ASP A 15 1.43 -4.92 -5.94
N TRP A 16 0.65 -5.52 -5.04
CA TRP A 16 0.91 -5.46 -3.60
C TRP A 16 2.30 -5.95 -3.16
N PRO A 17 2.98 -6.93 -3.81
CA PRO A 17 4.33 -7.32 -3.38
C PRO A 17 5.34 -6.18 -3.58
N LEU A 18 5.32 -5.54 -4.75
CA LEU A 18 6.18 -4.39 -5.05
C LEU A 18 5.85 -3.21 -4.12
N ALA A 19 4.56 -2.99 -3.83
CA ALA A 19 4.15 -1.95 -2.90
C ALA A 19 4.76 -2.12 -1.50
N ILE A 20 4.92 -3.35 -1.02
CA ILE A 20 5.63 -3.63 0.25
C ILE A 20 7.10 -3.22 0.14
N GLU A 21 7.78 -3.56 -0.95
CA GLU A 21 9.19 -3.21 -1.19
C GLU A 21 9.40 -1.69 -1.24
N GLU A 22 8.42 -0.95 -1.76
CA GLU A 22 8.41 0.53 -1.82
C GLU A 22 7.91 1.21 -0.53
N GLY A 23 7.61 0.44 0.52
CA GLY A 23 7.30 0.96 1.86
C GLY A 23 5.81 1.21 2.16
N ALA A 24 4.90 0.55 1.44
CA ALA A 24 3.47 0.60 1.76
C ALA A 24 3.19 0.18 3.22
N THR A 25 2.39 0.97 3.92
CA THR A 25 1.87 0.61 5.25
C THR A 25 0.42 0.13 5.18
N TYR A 26 -0.29 0.41 4.07
CA TYR A 26 -1.64 -0.08 3.79
C TYR A 26 -1.73 -0.55 2.34
N LEU A 27 -2.28 -1.75 2.13
CA LEU A 27 -2.57 -2.34 0.82
C LEU A 27 -4.08 -2.32 0.55
N ARG A 28 -4.49 -2.27 -0.72
CA ARG A 28 -5.91 -2.25 -1.14
C ARG A 28 -6.26 -3.52 -1.92
N ILE A 29 -6.69 -4.57 -1.24
CA ILE A 29 -6.94 -5.88 -1.88
C ILE A 29 -8.44 -6.12 -2.06
N GLY A 30 -8.86 -6.32 -3.32
CA GLY A 30 -10.24 -6.60 -3.70
C GLY A 30 -10.34 -7.92 -4.47
N SER A 31 -10.06 -7.86 -5.78
CA SER A 31 -10.17 -9.01 -6.71
C SER A 31 -9.31 -10.24 -6.39
N ALA A 32 -8.34 -10.13 -5.47
CA ALA A 32 -7.57 -11.29 -5.00
C ALA A 32 -8.21 -11.96 -3.77
N LEU A 33 -9.22 -11.33 -3.14
CA LEU A 33 -9.95 -11.86 -1.98
C LEU A 33 -11.40 -12.26 -2.32
N PHE A 34 -12.04 -11.57 -3.28
CA PHE A 34 -13.43 -11.77 -3.71
C PHE A 34 -13.50 -11.83 -5.24
#